data_AF-A0A940ZTD9-F1
#
_entry.id   AF-A0A940ZTD9-F1
#
_cell.length_a   1.000
_cell.length_b   1.000
_cell.length_c   1.000
_cell.angle_alpha   90.00
_cell.angle_beta   90.00
_cell.angle_gamma   90.00
#
_symmetry.space_group_name_H-M   'P 1'
#
loop_
_entity.id
_entity.type
_entity.pdbx_description
1 polymer ?
#
loop_
_entity_poly.entity_id
_entity_poly.type
_entity_poly.pdbx_seq_one_letter_code
_entity_poly.pdbx_strand_id
1 'polypeptide(L)'
;MNTIDFAISMELEGQKYYSDLAELNMDNELHKVFLLLADSEKQHANLLKKYKKKEALNLEDQFIRPEFKSVFKDLKHFRKEHSSKQLDAYRIACEQEEKSIQLYKDMKAKAENVLEEEIFDYLIRQEEEHLILFEELVKMVTRPEEWVESAEFGIREDY
;
A
#
# COMPACT_ATOMS: atom_id res chain seq x y z
N MET A 1 -23.47 -0.77 -10.49
CA MET A 1 -22.78 -0.87 -9.19
C MET A 1 -22.55 0.55 -8.70
N ASN A 2 -22.76 0.86 -7.42
CA ASN A 2 -22.41 2.16 -6.85
C ASN A 2 -20.87 2.27 -6.78
N THR A 3 -20.30 3.45 -7.00
CA THR A 3 -18.84 3.70 -6.90
C THR A 3 -18.27 3.23 -5.57
N ILE A 4 -19.01 3.38 -4.47
CA ILE A 4 -18.58 2.89 -3.15
C ILE A 4 -18.58 1.36 -3.06
N ASP A 5 -19.56 0.68 -3.66
CA ASP A 5 -19.56 -0.78 -3.72
C ASP A 5 -18.37 -1.30 -4.54
N PHE A 6 -18.03 -0.60 -5.61
CA PHE A 6 -16.83 -0.92 -6.40
C PHE A 6 -15.55 -0.73 -5.59
N ALA A 7 -15.41 0.40 -4.88
CA ALA A 7 -14.26 0.62 -4.00
C ALA A 7 -14.14 -0.47 -2.93
N ILE A 8 -15.24 -0.85 -2.25
CA ILE A 8 -15.22 -1.93 -1.26
C ILE A 8 -14.79 -3.27 -1.87
N SER A 9 -15.26 -3.59 -3.09
CA SER A 9 -14.84 -4.80 -3.78
C SER A 9 -13.34 -4.79 -4.10
N MET A 10 -12.84 -3.67 -4.60
CA MET A 10 -11.42 -3.47 -4.93
C MET A 10 -10.52 -3.69 -3.70
N GLU A 11 -10.86 -3.11 -2.55
CA GLU A 11 -10.11 -3.33 -1.29
C GLU A 11 -10.14 -4.80 -0.81
N LEU A 12 -11.28 -5.48 -0.97
CA LEU A 12 -11.38 -6.91 -0.61
C LEU A 12 -10.58 -7.81 -1.56
N GLU A 13 -10.50 -7.43 -2.84
CA GLU A 13 -9.65 -8.09 -3.83
C GLU A 13 -8.16 -7.86 -3.51
N GLY A 14 -7.76 -6.63 -3.15
CA GLY A 14 -6.43 -6.28 -2.67
C GLY A 14 -6.04 -7.06 -1.41
N GLN A 15 -6.91 -7.08 -0.40
CA GLN A 15 -6.74 -7.89 0.81
C GLN A 15 -6.43 -9.35 0.48
N LYS A 16 -7.25 -9.96 -0.38
CA LYS A 16 -7.09 -11.36 -0.76
C LYS A 16 -5.76 -11.55 -1.50
N TYR A 17 -5.44 -10.67 -2.44
CA TYR A 17 -4.23 -10.73 -3.23
C TYR A 17 -2.97 -10.67 -2.35
N TYR A 18 -2.93 -9.76 -1.38
CA TYR A 18 -1.82 -9.66 -0.43
C TYR A 18 -1.77 -10.83 0.55
N SER A 19 -2.91 -11.39 0.93
CA SER A 19 -2.94 -12.64 1.71
C SER A 19 -2.32 -13.80 0.91
N ASP A 20 -2.67 -13.95 -0.37
CA ASP A 20 -2.10 -14.97 -1.25
C ASP A 20 -0.57 -14.76 -1.42
N LEU A 21 -0.11 -13.51 -1.57
CA LEU A 21 1.33 -13.18 -1.61
C LEU A 21 2.05 -13.49 -0.30
N ALA A 22 1.39 -13.28 0.84
CA ALA A 22 1.93 -13.66 2.14
C ALA A 22 2.11 -15.18 2.21
N GLU A 23 1.14 -15.97 1.77
CA GLU A 23 1.24 -17.44 1.73
C GLU A 23 2.39 -17.92 0.82
N LEU A 24 2.58 -17.28 -0.33
CA LEU A 24 3.70 -17.59 -1.23
C LEU A 24 5.07 -17.24 -0.64
N ASN A 25 5.12 -16.39 0.37
CA ASN A 25 6.34 -15.90 0.99
C ASN A 25 6.51 -16.36 2.46
N MET A 26 5.78 -17.38 2.90
CA MET A 26 5.80 -17.88 4.30
C MET A 26 7.20 -18.17 4.86
N ASP A 27 8.14 -18.55 4.00
CA ASP A 27 9.52 -18.90 4.38
C ASP A 27 10.48 -17.70 4.42
N ASN A 28 9.98 -16.46 4.22
CA ASN A 28 10.80 -15.26 4.23
C ASN A 28 10.12 -14.06 4.92
N GLU A 29 10.87 -12.98 5.08
CA GLU A 29 10.44 -11.81 5.82
C GLU A 29 9.30 -11.03 5.14
N LEU A 30 9.08 -11.21 3.82
CA LEU A 30 7.98 -10.58 3.08
C LEU A 30 6.62 -11.11 3.51
N HIS A 31 6.56 -12.31 4.11
CA HIS A 31 5.32 -12.83 4.69
C HIS A 31 4.65 -11.81 5.61
N LYS A 32 5.43 -11.21 6.53
CA LYS A 32 4.93 -10.23 7.49
C LYS A 32 4.51 -8.93 6.79
N VAL A 33 5.26 -8.52 5.77
CA VAL A 33 4.96 -7.31 4.98
C VAL A 33 3.62 -7.45 4.28
N PHE A 34 3.40 -8.56 3.58
CA PHE A 34 2.16 -8.81 2.86
C PHE A 34 0.96 -9.05 3.80
N LEU A 35 1.18 -9.62 5.00
CA LEU A 35 0.12 -9.67 6.02
C LEU A 35 -0.29 -8.29 6.53
N LEU A 36 0.67 -7.39 6.73
CA LEU A 36 0.38 -6.00 7.15
C LEU A 36 -0.37 -5.25 6.06
N LEU A 37 0.02 -5.41 4.80
CA LEU A 37 -0.72 -4.86 3.65
C LEU A 37 -2.15 -5.41 3.60
N ALA A 38 -2.32 -6.73 3.69
CA ALA A 38 -3.65 -7.34 3.71
C ALA A 38 -4.54 -6.83 4.86
N ASP A 39 -3.98 -6.58 6.04
CA ASP A 39 -4.75 -5.97 7.13
C ASP A 39 -5.12 -4.51 6.83
N SER A 40 -4.21 -3.74 6.21
CA SER A 40 -4.46 -2.37 5.74
C SER A 40 -5.68 -2.29 4.81
N GLU A 41 -5.68 -3.09 3.73
CA GLU A 41 -6.79 -3.20 2.76
C GLU A 41 -8.12 -3.59 3.45
N LYS A 42 -8.05 -4.49 4.44
CA LYS A 42 -9.22 -4.88 5.22
C LYS A 42 -9.75 -3.70 6.05
N GLN A 43 -8.89 -2.88 6.63
CA GLN A 43 -9.31 -1.68 7.35
C GLN A 43 -9.94 -0.65 6.40
N HIS A 44 -9.37 -0.47 5.20
CA HIS A 44 -9.94 0.41 4.17
C HIS A 44 -11.34 -0.05 3.75
N ALA A 45 -11.51 -1.34 3.45
CA ALA A 45 -12.82 -1.92 3.14
C ALA A 45 -13.84 -1.70 4.28
N ASN A 46 -13.40 -1.81 5.54
CA ASN A 46 -14.25 -1.57 6.71
C ASN A 46 -14.60 -0.08 6.86
N LEU A 47 -13.66 0.83 6.64
CA LEU A 47 -13.88 2.28 6.63
C LEU A 47 -14.92 2.66 5.57
N LEU A 48 -14.78 2.15 4.34
CA LEU A 48 -15.72 2.39 3.24
C LEU A 48 -17.12 1.80 3.53
N LYS A 49 -17.20 0.63 4.16
CA LYS A 49 -18.48 0.03 4.59
C LYS A 49 -19.19 0.90 5.63
N LYS A 50 -18.46 1.42 6.63
CA LYS A 50 -19.00 2.34 7.65
C LYS A 50 -19.46 3.65 7.00
N TYR A 51 -18.65 4.21 6.12
CA TYR A 51 -18.99 5.39 5.33
C TYR A 51 -20.28 5.17 4.51
N LYS A 52 -20.39 4.05 3.79
CA LYS A 52 -21.60 3.68 3.03
C LYS A 52 -22.86 3.66 3.88
N LYS A 53 -22.75 3.16 5.11
CA LYS A 53 -23.86 3.07 6.07
C LYS A 53 -24.16 4.38 6.81
N LYS A 54 -23.37 5.43 6.57
CA LYS A 54 -23.43 6.71 7.30
C LYS A 54 -23.31 6.53 8.82
N GLU A 55 -22.54 5.54 9.25
CA GLU A 55 -22.23 5.33 10.67
C GLU A 55 -21.36 6.48 11.19
N ALA A 56 -21.47 6.81 12.48
CA ALA A 56 -20.62 7.82 13.09
C ALA A 56 -19.15 7.37 13.02
N LEU A 57 -18.34 8.09 12.26
CA LEU A 57 -16.91 7.83 12.09
C LEU A 57 -16.12 8.73 13.04
N ASN A 58 -15.47 8.13 14.04
CA ASN A 58 -14.43 8.82 14.80
C ASN A 58 -13.11 8.70 14.03
N LEU A 59 -12.70 9.79 13.39
CA LEU A 59 -11.51 9.86 12.55
C LEU A 59 -10.23 9.54 13.35
N GLU A 60 -10.14 10.00 14.60
CA GLU A 60 -8.99 9.72 15.49
C GLU A 60 -8.75 8.23 15.76
N ASP A 61 -9.81 7.43 15.83
CA ASP A 61 -9.72 5.97 16.07
C ASP A 61 -9.39 5.21 14.78
N GLN A 62 -9.85 5.74 13.64
CA GLN A 62 -9.75 5.09 12.33
C GLN A 62 -8.41 5.36 11.63
N PHE A 63 -7.69 6.40 12.03
CA PHE A 63 -6.40 6.80 11.45
C PHE A 63 -5.18 6.31 12.26
N ILE A 64 -5.38 5.50 13.30
CA ILE A 64 -4.30 4.91 14.10
C ILE A 64 -3.57 3.85 13.27
N ARG A 65 -2.39 4.19 12.79
CA ARG A 65 -1.54 3.36 11.92
C ARG A 65 -0.80 2.25 12.69
N PRO A 66 -0.57 1.08 12.07
CA PRO A 66 0.67 0.33 12.26
C PRO A 66 1.84 1.07 11.56
N GLU A 67 3.00 1.14 12.20
CA GLU A 67 4.18 1.87 11.69
C GLU A 67 4.81 1.21 10.44
N PHE A 68 4.28 1.53 9.25
CA PHE A 68 4.86 1.11 7.95
C PHE A 68 6.32 1.54 7.76
N LYS A 69 6.73 2.66 8.37
CA LYS A 69 8.13 3.15 8.31
C LYS A 69 9.16 2.14 8.85
N SER A 70 8.79 1.28 9.81
CA SER A 70 9.70 0.23 10.26
C SER A 70 9.90 -0.83 9.18
N VAL A 71 8.82 -1.20 8.49
CA VAL A 71 8.83 -2.23 7.44
C VAL A 71 9.80 -1.88 6.31
N PHE A 72 9.84 -0.61 5.89
CA PHE A 72 10.80 -0.12 4.89
C PHE A 72 12.27 -0.18 5.33
N LYS A 73 12.55 0.00 6.63
CA LYS A 73 13.93 -0.14 7.13
C LYS A 73 14.38 -1.59 7.13
N ASP A 74 13.48 -2.50 7.48
CA ASP A 74 13.76 -3.93 7.47
C ASP A 74 13.96 -4.43 6.03
N LEU A 75 13.19 -3.93 5.06
CA LEU A 75 13.28 -4.27 3.62
C LEU A 75 14.70 -4.20 3.03
N LYS A 76 15.59 -3.32 3.55
CA LYS A 76 16.98 -3.18 3.06
C LYS A 76 17.84 -4.43 3.26
N HIS A 77 17.47 -5.33 4.17
CA HIS A 77 18.21 -6.56 4.46
C HIS A 77 17.67 -7.77 3.68
N PHE A 78 16.61 -7.60 2.87
CA PHE A 78 15.97 -8.65 2.11
C PHE A 78 16.82 -8.98 0.87
N ARG A 79 17.91 -9.73 1.07
CA ARG A 79 18.84 -10.14 0.00
C ARG A 79 18.65 -11.58 -0.48
N LYS A 80 17.58 -12.26 -0.08
CA LYS A 80 17.43 -13.69 -0.38
C LYS A 80 16.59 -13.89 -1.64
N GLU A 81 17.27 -14.36 -2.69
CA GLU A 81 16.72 -14.99 -3.91
C GLU A 81 15.30 -14.59 -4.28
N HIS A 82 15.08 -13.29 -4.57
CA HIS A 82 13.83 -12.86 -5.17
C HIS A 82 13.73 -13.46 -6.57
N SER A 83 12.93 -14.50 -6.70
CA SER A 83 12.73 -15.14 -8.00
C SER A 83 12.03 -14.17 -8.95
N SER A 84 12.46 -14.14 -10.21
CA SER A 84 11.78 -13.41 -11.28
C SER A 84 10.28 -13.71 -11.40
N LYS A 85 9.81 -14.83 -10.83
CA LYS A 85 8.40 -15.23 -10.79
C LYS A 85 7.51 -14.30 -9.96
N GLN A 86 8.07 -13.54 -9.01
CA GLN A 86 7.28 -12.58 -8.21
C GLN A 86 7.25 -11.18 -8.82
N LEU A 87 8.08 -10.89 -9.83
CA LEU A 87 8.15 -9.59 -10.47
C LEU A 87 6.81 -9.17 -11.09
N ASP A 88 6.16 -10.08 -11.81
CA ASP A 88 4.85 -9.82 -12.41
C ASP A 88 3.80 -9.55 -11.34
N ALA A 89 3.87 -10.24 -10.20
CA ALA A 89 2.95 -10.02 -9.10
C ALA A 89 3.10 -8.62 -8.48
N TYR A 90 4.34 -8.16 -8.30
CA TYR A 90 4.58 -6.80 -7.79
C TYR A 90 4.14 -5.72 -8.78
N ARG A 91 4.30 -5.95 -10.09
CA ARG A 91 3.79 -5.02 -11.12
C ARG A 91 2.27 -4.95 -11.13
N ILE A 92 1.61 -6.10 -11.00
CA ILE A 92 0.15 -6.16 -10.89
C ILE A 92 -0.31 -5.40 -9.64
N ALA A 93 0.39 -5.55 -8.51
CA ALA A 93 0.10 -4.78 -7.31
C ALA A 93 0.25 -3.27 -7.54
N CYS A 94 1.34 -2.79 -8.16
CA CYS A 94 1.48 -1.38 -8.55
C CYS A 94 0.27 -0.89 -9.37
N GLU A 95 -0.13 -1.64 -10.39
CA GLU A 95 -1.29 -1.27 -11.23
C GLU A 95 -2.61 -1.24 -10.45
N GLN A 96 -2.76 -2.09 -9.43
CA GLN A 96 -3.93 -2.10 -8.56
C GLN A 96 -3.93 -0.85 -7.67
N GLU A 97 -2.80 -0.54 -7.02
CA GLU A 97 -2.66 0.64 -6.17
C GLU A 97 -2.88 1.94 -6.95
N GLU A 98 -2.32 2.07 -8.16
CA GLU A 98 -2.55 3.24 -9.02
C GLU A 98 -4.04 3.43 -9.36
N LYS A 99 -4.77 2.33 -9.59
CA LYS A 99 -6.23 2.37 -9.83
C LYS A 99 -6.98 2.78 -8.57
N SER A 100 -6.60 2.28 -7.40
CA SER A 100 -7.19 2.66 -6.11
C SER A 100 -6.99 4.15 -5.82
N ILE A 101 -5.75 4.64 -5.97
CA ILE A 101 -5.39 6.05 -5.81
C ILE A 101 -6.24 6.93 -6.73
N GLN A 102 -6.34 6.57 -8.01
CA GLN A 102 -7.12 7.35 -8.97
C GLN A 102 -8.61 7.37 -8.60
N LEU A 103 -9.17 6.22 -8.23
CA LEU A 103 -10.55 6.11 -7.77
C LEU A 103 -10.82 7.04 -6.58
N TYR A 104 -9.95 7.04 -5.56
CA TYR A 104 -10.12 7.89 -4.39
C TYR A 104 -9.93 9.38 -4.70
N LYS A 105 -9.02 9.73 -5.63
CA LYS A 105 -8.90 11.12 -6.13
C LYS A 105 -10.19 11.58 -6.80
N ASP A 106 -10.81 10.74 -7.64
CA ASP A 106 -12.10 11.01 -8.28
C ASP A 106 -13.26 11.13 -7.28
N MET A 107 -13.24 10.34 -6.21
CA MET A 107 -14.25 10.39 -5.15
C MET A 107 -14.09 11.62 -4.25
N LYS A 108 -12.85 11.97 -3.89
CA LYS A 108 -12.51 13.20 -3.17
C LYS A 108 -12.98 14.44 -3.93
N ALA A 109 -12.79 14.48 -5.25
CA ALA A 109 -13.24 15.60 -6.08
C ALA A 109 -14.77 15.80 -6.09
N LYS A 110 -15.54 14.78 -5.68
CA LYS A 110 -17.00 14.80 -5.59
C LYS A 110 -17.51 14.85 -4.15
N ALA A 111 -16.61 14.96 -3.17
CA ALA A 111 -16.96 15.04 -1.76
C ALA A 111 -17.71 16.34 -1.49
N GLU A 112 -18.79 16.25 -0.70
CA GLU A 112 -19.63 17.41 -0.37
C GLU A 112 -19.31 17.99 1.01
N ASN A 113 -18.58 17.23 1.84
CA ASN A 113 -18.28 17.57 3.23
C ASN A 113 -16.82 17.28 3.59
N VAL A 114 -16.27 18.05 4.53
CA VAL A 114 -14.88 17.93 5.02
C VAL A 114 -14.55 16.51 5.47
N LEU A 115 -15.47 15.85 6.17
CA LEU A 115 -15.27 14.47 6.65
C LEU A 115 -15.06 13.47 5.51
N GLU A 116 -15.72 13.67 4.37
CA GLU A 116 -15.56 12.81 3.20
C GLU A 116 -14.22 13.06 2.52
N GLU A 117 -13.83 14.34 2.42
CA GLU A 117 -12.51 14.72 1.91
C GLU A 117 -11.39 14.10 2.76
N GLU A 118 -11.50 14.12 4.08
CA GLU A 118 -10.51 13.54 4.99
C GLU A 118 -10.40 12.02 4.87
N ILE A 119 -11.54 11.32 4.72
CA ILE A 119 -11.55 9.86 4.49
C ILE A 119 -10.81 9.51 3.20
N PHE A 120 -11.14 10.19 2.09
CA PHE A 120 -10.51 9.89 0.81
C PHE A 120 -9.05 10.34 0.77
N ASP A 121 -8.70 11.45 1.41
CA ASP A 121 -7.31 11.89 1.54
C ASP A 121 -6.47 10.89 2.33
N TYR A 122 -7.03 10.31 3.40
CA TYR A 122 -6.38 9.24 4.15
C TYR A 122 -6.15 8.01 3.27
N LEU A 123 -7.17 7.53 2.56
CA LEU A 123 -7.07 6.35 1.69
C LEU A 123 -6.01 6.57 0.61
N ILE A 124 -6.02 7.73 -0.07
CA ILE A 124 -5.01 8.09 -1.08
C ILE A 124 -3.59 7.98 -0.49
N ARG A 125 -3.36 8.52 0.71
CA ARG A 125 -2.04 8.48 1.34
C ARG A 125 -1.60 7.06 1.75
N GLN A 126 -2.53 6.16 2.06
CA GLN A 126 -2.18 4.76 2.35
C GLN A 126 -1.80 4.02 1.07
N GLU A 127 -2.62 4.14 0.03
CA GLU A 127 -2.34 3.48 -1.25
C GLU A 127 -1.06 4.02 -1.91
N GLU A 128 -0.76 5.31 -1.75
CA GLU A 128 0.52 5.88 -2.21
C GLU A 128 1.72 5.26 -1.47
N GLU A 129 1.60 4.94 -0.17
CA GLU A 129 2.66 4.24 0.58
C GLU A 129 2.78 2.77 0.16
N HIS A 130 1.66 2.10 -0.12
CA HIS A 130 1.65 0.74 -0.66
C HIS A 130 2.30 0.69 -2.04
N LEU A 131 1.97 1.63 -2.93
CA LEU A 131 2.56 1.76 -4.26
C LEU A 131 4.08 1.91 -4.18
N ILE A 132 4.56 2.83 -3.33
CA ILE A 132 6.00 3.04 -3.12
C ILE A 132 6.67 1.73 -2.67
N LEU A 133 6.04 0.97 -1.78
CA LEU A 133 6.55 -0.33 -1.34
C LEU A 133 6.72 -1.31 -2.51
N PHE A 134 5.68 -1.47 -3.35
CA PHE A 134 5.76 -2.38 -4.50
C PHE A 134 6.76 -1.90 -5.56
N GLU A 135 6.86 -0.59 -5.80
CA GLU A 135 7.88 -0.03 -6.69
C GLU A 135 9.30 -0.35 -6.21
N GLU A 136 9.56 -0.25 -4.91
CA GLU A 136 10.86 -0.63 -4.33
C GLU A 136 11.13 -2.13 -4.49
N LEU A 137 10.12 -3.00 -4.27
CA LEU A 137 10.25 -4.44 -4.51
C LEU A 137 10.54 -4.76 -5.99
N VAL A 138 9.89 -4.07 -6.94
CA VAL A 138 10.18 -4.20 -8.37
C VAL A 138 11.61 -3.79 -8.68
N LYS A 139 12.10 -2.67 -8.11
CA LYS A 139 13.49 -2.22 -8.28
C LYS A 139 14.48 -3.24 -7.75
N MET A 140 14.26 -3.80 -6.56
CA MET A 140 15.14 -4.83 -5.97
C MET A 140 15.26 -6.08 -6.84
N VAL A 141 14.17 -6.52 -7.48
CA VAL A 141 14.17 -7.71 -8.34
C VAL A 141 14.80 -7.42 -9.71
N THR A 142 14.57 -6.22 -10.27
CA THR A 142 15.02 -5.88 -11.63
C THR A 142 16.44 -5.32 -11.70
N ARG A 143 16.93 -4.73 -10.60
CA ARG A 143 18.26 -4.10 -10.49
C ARG A 143 18.94 -4.48 -9.17
N PRO A 144 19.31 -5.76 -8.98
CA PRO A 144 19.91 -6.21 -7.72
C PRO A 144 21.27 -5.55 -7.39
N GLU A 145 21.94 -4.94 -8.36
CA GLU A 145 23.30 -4.36 -8.21
C GLU A 145 23.34 -2.84 -7.92
N GLU A 146 22.23 -2.09 -8.05
CA GLU A 146 22.22 -0.62 -7.81
C GLU A 146 21.90 -0.23 -6.35
N TRP A 147 21.56 -1.18 -5.50
CA TRP A 147 21.12 -0.94 -4.11
C TRP A 147 22.27 -0.99 -3.08
N VAL A 148 23.48 -0.58 -3.48
CA VAL A 148 24.64 -0.46 -2.57
C VAL A 148 24.98 1.01 -2.25
N GLU A 149 24.47 2.01 -2.96
CA GLU A 149 25.01 3.39 -2.86
C GLU A 149 23.95 4.50 -2.66
N SER A 150 22.94 4.32 -1.80
CA SER A 150 22.06 5.44 -1.42
C SER A 150 21.72 5.50 0.07
N ALA A 151 22.73 5.23 0.92
CA ALA A 151 22.67 5.58 2.34
C ALA A 151 23.81 6.50 2.82
N GLU A 152 24.75 6.90 1.95
CA GLU A 152 25.84 7.80 2.34
C GLU A 152 26.25 8.71 1.18
N PHE A 153 25.63 9.88 1.05
CA PHE A 153 26.29 11.09 0.55
C PHE A 153 25.53 12.31 1.07
N GLY A 154 25.74 12.57 2.36
CA GLY A 154 25.62 13.91 2.88
C GLY A 154 26.78 14.77 2.34
N ILE A 155 26.39 15.89 1.72
CA ILE A 155 27.14 17.12 1.49
C ILE A 155 28.24 17.09 0.39
N ARG A 156 28.05 17.96 -0.61
CA ARG A 156 29.04 18.36 -1.62
C ARG A 156 30.07 19.31 -1.01
N GLU A 157 31.32 19.25 -1.46
CA GLU A 157 32.17 20.44 -1.60
C GLU A 157 32.83 20.45 -2.99
N ASP A 158 32.72 21.61 -3.63
CA ASP A 158 33.24 22.00 -4.94
C ASP A 158 34.74 22.30 -4.79
N TYR A 159 35.58 21.82 -5.72
CA TYR A 159 36.99 22.20 -5.83
C TYR A 159 37.24 22.93 -7.15
#